data_AF-A0A7K4IDW7-F1
#
_entry.id   AF-A0A7K4IDW7-F1
#
_cell.length_a   1.000
_cell.length_b   1.000
_cell.length_c   1.000
_cell.angle_alpha   90.00
_cell.angle_beta   90.00
_cell.angle_gamma   90.00
#
_symmetry.space_group_name_H-M   'P 1'
#
loop_
_entity.id
_entity.type
_entity.pdbx_description
1 polymer ?
#
loop_
_entity_poly.entity_id
_entity_poly.type
_entity_poly.pdbx_seq_one_letter_code
_entity_poly.pdbx_strand_id
1 'polypeptide(L)' 'MIVRGGESHIEGCVTAPASKSYTQRALVCGLLSRGVTRIRNPLLCSDTTATINACRAVGATVELGRELIIESEGEL' A
#
# COMPACT_ATOMS: atom_id res chain seq x y z
N MET A 1 24.44 4.69 2.47
CA MET A 1 23.68 5.95 2.50
C MET A 1 24.65 7.07 2.85
N ILE A 2 24.73 8.12 2.04
CA ILE A 2 25.55 9.31 2.33
C ILE A 2 24.58 10.47 2.52
N VAL A 3 24.62 11.10 3.69
CA VAL A 3 23.88 12.34 3.97
C VAL A 3 24.88 13.49 3.88
N ARG A 4 24.65 14.43 2.98
CA ARG A 4 25.45 15.66 2.85
C ARG A 4 24.67 16.80 3.48
N GLY A 5 25.17 17.34 4.59
CA GLY A 5 24.63 18.52 5.25
C GLY A 5 25.53 19.74 5.03
N GLY A 6 24.92 20.92 4.92
CA GLY A 6 25.59 22.22 4.96
C GLY A 6 24.74 23.21 5.77
N GLU A 7 25.37 24.22 6.38
CA GLU A 7 24.68 25.26 7.17
C GLU A 7 23.75 26.06 6.25
N SER A 8 22.49 25.65 6.18
CA SER A 8 21.47 26.28 5.35
C SER A 8 20.12 26.14 6.03
N HIS A 9 19.38 27.25 6.10
CA HIS A 9 18.03 27.27 6.64
C HIS A 9 17.09 26.61 5.61
N ILE A 10 16.38 25.55 6.03
CA ILE A 10 15.39 24.86 5.19
C ILE A 10 14.00 25.35 5.59
N GLU A 11 13.27 25.90 4.62
CA GLU A 11 11.84 26.23 4.74
C GLU A 11 11.11 25.69 3.51
N GLY A 12 9.88 25.19 3.71
CA GLY A 12 9.07 24.66 2.62
C GLY A 12 7.89 23.83 3.11
N CYS A 13 7.01 23.47 2.19
CA CYS A 13 5.87 22.58 2.43
C CYS A 13 5.92 21.44 1.42
N VAL A 14 5.70 20.21 1.88
CA VAL A 14 5.63 19.03 1.04
C VAL A 14 4.41 18.20 1.43
N THR A 15 3.82 17.53 0.46
CA THR A 15 2.80 16.53 0.73
C THR A 15 3.48 15.21 1.07
N ALA A 16 3.21 14.69 2.27
CA ALA A 16 3.69 13.38 2.64
C ALA A 16 3.09 12.31 1.71
N PRO A 17 3.85 11.27 1.36
CA PRO A 17 3.29 10.13 0.63
C PRO A 17 2.24 9.40 1.49
N ALA A 18 1.46 8.53 0.87
CA ALA A 18 0.50 7.70 1.59
C ALA A 18 1.16 6.83 2.68
N SER A 19 0.39 6.46 3.70
CA SER A 19 0.89 5.65 4.81
C SER A 19 1.07 4.18 4.41
N LYS A 20 2.26 3.65 4.67
CA LYS A 20 2.60 2.23 4.51
C LYS A 20 1.65 1.33 5.28
N SER A 21 1.50 1.57 6.59
CA SER A 21 0.66 0.75 7.46
C SER A 21 -0.82 0.83 7.08
N TYR A 22 -1.30 1.97 6.57
CA TYR A 22 -2.68 2.08 6.09
C TYR A 22 -2.88 1.30 4.79
N THR A 23 -1.92 1.35 3.87
CA THR A 23 -1.97 0.55 2.64
C THR A 23 -2.01 -0.95 2.96
N GLN A 24 -1.19 -1.40 3.91
CA GLN A 24 -1.20 -2.80 4.37
C GLN A 24 -2.52 -3.19 5.04
N ARG A 25 -3.05 -2.36 5.94
CA ARG A 25 -4.33 -2.64 6.61
C ARG A 25 -5.48 -2.66 5.61
N ALA A 26 -5.50 -1.75 4.65
CA ALA A 26 -6.53 -1.72 3.61
C ALA A 26 -6.49 -2.98 2.73
N LEU A 27 -5.30 -3.49 2.41
CA LEU A 27 -5.12 -4.78 1.73
C LEU A 27 -5.72 -5.94 2.54
N VAL A 28 -5.41 -6.01 3.84
CA VAL A 28 -5.95 -7.06 4.73
C VAL A 28 -7.47 -6.94 4.88
N CYS A 29 -8.00 -5.73 5.04
CA CYS A 29 -9.45 -5.51 5.07
C CYS A 29 -10.12 -5.97 3.77
N GLY A 30 -9.51 -5.67 2.62
CA GLY A 30 -10.02 -6.12 1.32
C GLY A 30 -9.94 -7.64 1.15
N LEU A 31 -8.88 -8.28 1.66
CA LEU A 31 -8.74 -9.73 1.67
C LEU A 31 -9.84 -10.42 2.50
N LEU A 32 -10.20 -9.84 3.65
CA LEU A 32 -11.23 -10.39 4.55
C LEU A 32 -12.65 -10.02 4.14
N SER A 33 -12.82 -9.17 3.12
CA SER A 33 -14.13 -8.76 2.63
C SER A 33 -14.49 -9.60 1.40
N ARG A 34 -15.76 -10.02 1.30
CA ARG A 34 -16.27 -10.66 0.08
C ARG A 34 -16.47 -9.62 -1.03
N GLY A 35 -16.02 -9.95 -2.24
CA GLY A 35 -16.14 -9.13 -3.44
C GLY A 35 -14.93 -8.21 -3.67
N VAL A 36 -15.17 -7.08 -4.33
CA VAL A 36 -14.12 -6.18 -4.83
C VAL A 36 -13.91 -4.98 -3.91
N THR A 37 -12.69 -4.79 -3.43
CA THR A 37 -12.24 -3.61 -2.69
C THR A 37 -11.28 -2.77 -3.53
N ARG A 38 -11.52 -1.45 -3.58
CA ARG A 38 -10.68 -0.48 -4.30
C ARG A 38 -9.95 0.42 -3.31
N ILE A 39 -8.62 0.43 -3.38
CA ILE A 39 -7.74 1.20 -2.51
C ILE A 39 -7.12 2.34 -3.34
N ARG A 40 -7.44 3.57 -2.94
CA ARG A 40 -6.97 4.79 -3.59
C ARG A 40 -5.66 5.28 -2.99
N ASN A 41 -4.79 5.81 -3.84
CA ASN A 41 -3.48 6.35 -3.44
C ASN A 41 -2.68 5.39 -2.52
N PRO A 42 -2.51 4.10 -2.90
CA PRO A 42 -1.73 3.17 -2.09
C PRO A 42 -0.25 3.56 -2.12
N LEU A 43 0.46 3.33 -1.02
CA LEU A 43 1.92 3.42 -1.02
C LEU A 43 2.52 2.14 -1.60
N LEU A 44 3.32 2.26 -2.65
CA LEU A 44 4.08 1.13 -3.20
C LEU A 44 5.50 1.13 -2.65
N CYS A 45 5.84 0.09 -1.90
CA CYS A 45 7.17 -0.17 -1.40
C CYS A 45 7.39 -1.68 -1.26
N SER A 46 8.58 -2.10 -0.78
CA SER A 46 8.89 -3.51 -0.52
C SER A 46 7.84 -4.17 0.38
N ASP A 47 7.45 -3.48 1.46
CA ASP A 47 6.57 -4.05 2.46
C ASP A 47 5.13 -4.21 1.95
N THR A 48 4.62 -3.25 1.16
CA THR A 48 3.28 -3.35 0.58
C THR A 48 3.26 -4.34 -0.58
N THR A 49 4.35 -4.48 -1.33
CA THR A 49 4.52 -5.53 -2.34
C THR A 49 4.51 -6.93 -1.70
N ALA A 50 5.20 -7.10 -0.56
CA ALA A 50 5.15 -8.35 0.20
C ALA A 50 3.73 -8.66 0.69
N THR A 51 2.99 -7.66 1.17
CA THR A 51 1.58 -7.82 1.56
C THR A 51 0.69 -8.21 0.37
N ILE A 52 0.86 -7.58 -0.79
CA ILE A 52 0.13 -7.94 -2.03
C ILE A 52 0.37 -9.40 -2.39
N ASN A 53 1.63 -9.84 -2.35
CA ASN A 53 1.98 -11.23 -2.66
C ASN A 53 1.40 -12.20 -1.63
N ALA A 54 1.35 -11.83 -0.35
CA ALA A 54 0.69 -12.62 0.68
C ALA A 54 -0.83 -12.74 0.43
N CYS A 55 -1.51 -11.64 0.09
CA CYS A 55 -2.93 -11.68 -0.28
C CYS A 55 -3.17 -12.63 -1.47
N ARG A 56 -2.32 -12.56 -2.50
CA ARG A 56 -2.38 -13.48 -3.65
C ARG A 56 -2.17 -14.94 -3.27
N ALA A 57 -1.20 -15.21 -2.40
CA ALA A 57 -0.91 -16.58 -1.93
C ALA A 57 -2.07 -17.20 -1.14
N VAL A 58 -2.89 -16.37 -0.49
CA VAL A 58 -4.08 -16.78 0.24
C VAL A 58 -5.30 -16.99 -0.68
N GLY A 59 -5.22 -16.58 -1.95
CA GLY A 59 -6.27 -16.80 -2.95
C GLY A 59 -6.99 -15.55 -3.43
N ALA A 60 -6.62 -14.37 -2.96
CA ALA A 60 -7.17 -13.12 -3.50
C ALA A 60 -6.57 -12.76 -4.86
N THR A 61 -7.39 -12.21 -5.75
CA THR A 61 -6.88 -11.56 -6.97
C THR A 61 -6.52 -10.12 -6.62
N VAL A 62 -5.29 -9.69 -6.93
CA VAL A 62 -4.84 -8.32 -6.67
C VAL A 62 -4.28 -7.71 -7.94
N GLU A 63 -4.87 -6.60 -8.39
CA GLU A 63 -4.47 -5.82 -9.56
C GLU A 63 -3.90 -4.46 -9.15
N LEU A 64 -2.83 -4.06 -9.83
CA LEU A 64 -2.19 -2.78 -9.61
C LEU A 64 -2.33 -1.90 -10.86
N GLY A 65 -3.03 -0.78 -10.71
CA GLY A 65 -3.14 0.26 -11.73
C GLY A 65 -3.13 1.66 -11.12
N ARG A 66 -4.05 2.52 -11.54
CA ARG A 66 -4.28 3.83 -10.90
C ARG A 66 -4.76 3.71 -9.45
N GLU A 67 -5.48 2.63 -9.17
CA GLU A 67 -5.90 2.19 -7.85
C GLU A 67 -5.37 0.76 -7.65
N LEU A 68 -5.28 0.34 -6.40
CA LEU A 68 -5.05 -1.06 -6.08
C LEU A 68 -6.40 -1.74 -5.87
N ILE A 69 -6.65 -2.82 -6.60
CA ILE A 69 -7.90 -3.56 -6.56
C ILE A 69 -7.61 -4.94 -5.97
N ILE A 70 -8.38 -5.34 -4.97
CA ILE A 70 -8.34 -6.68 -4.39
C ILE A 70 -9.72 -7.30 -4.44
N GLU A 71 -9.81 -8.53 -4.94
CA GLU A 71 -11.02 -9.34 -4.99
C GLU A 71 -10.80 -10.62 -4.18
N SER A 72 -11.73 -10.91 -3.27
CA SER A 72 -11.66 -12.05 -2.35
C SER A 72 -13.06 -12.62 -2.09
N GLU A 73 -13.14 -13.90 -1.73
CA GLU A 73 -14.39 -14.54 -1.31
C GLU A 73 -14.78 -14.20 0.14
N GLY A 74 -13.87 -13.55 0.88
CA GLY A 74 -14.09 -13.12 2.27
C GLY A 74 -13.91 -14.22 3.31
N GLU A 75 -13.28 -15.34 2.94
CA GLU A 75 -13.01 -16.49 3.82
C GLU A 75 -11.51 -16.84 3.74
N LEU A 76 -10.89 -17.12 4.90
CA LEU A 76 -9.52 -17.63 5.02
C LEU A 76 -9.54 -19.15 5.20
#